data_AF-A0A961B5C0-F1
#
_entry.id   AF-A0A961B5C0-F1
#
_cell.length_a   1.000
_cell.length_b   1.000
_cell.length_c   1.000
_cell.angle_alpha   90.00
_cell.angle_beta   90.00
_cell.angle_gamma   90.00
#
_symmetry.space_group_name_H-M   'P 1'
#
loop_
_entity.id
_entity.type
_entity.pdbx_description
1 polymer ?
#
loop_
_entity_poly.entity_id
_entity_poly.type
_entity_poly.pdbx_seq_one_letter_code
_entity_poly.pdbx_strand_id
1 'polypeptide(L)'
;MSTSSSHEHEVPVYPPPAEFSAKAHVGSLDEYRALYQRSIDDPEGFWTEQAEKLKWFEKWNTLREWDYHRAEIRWFLGGKLNACY
;
A
#
# COMPACT_ATOMS: atom_id res chain seq x y z
N MET A 1 3.07 3.40 -47.90
CA MET A 1 3.89 2.46 -47.11
C MET A 1 4.80 3.33 -46.27
N SER A 2 4.45 3.64 -45.02
CA SER A 2 4.95 2.96 -43.79
C SER A 2 6.47 2.95 -43.78
N THR A 3 7.19 3.59 -42.86
CA THR A 3 7.15 3.35 -41.40
C THR A 3 7.66 4.55 -40.61
N SER A 4 6.86 5.08 -39.66
CA SER A 4 7.36 5.96 -38.60
C SER A 4 8.04 5.08 -37.55
N SER A 5 9.37 5.09 -37.50
CA SER A 5 10.15 4.36 -36.49
C SER A 5 10.11 5.14 -35.18
N SER A 6 9.14 4.83 -34.32
CA SER A 6 9.14 5.27 -32.92
C SER A 6 10.36 4.66 -32.23
N HIS A 7 11.29 5.50 -31.78
CA HIS A 7 12.41 5.06 -30.95
C HIS A 7 11.86 4.79 -29.54
N GLU A 8 11.68 3.53 -29.18
CA GLU A 8 11.43 3.17 -27.78
C GLU A 8 12.74 3.34 -27.01
N HIS A 9 12.77 4.32 -26.10
CA HIS A 9 13.89 4.48 -25.17
C HIS A 9 13.71 3.45 -24.05
N GLU A 10 14.48 2.37 -24.06
CA GLU A 10 14.58 1.48 -22.90
C GLU A 10 15.16 2.27 -21.72
N VAL A 11 14.34 2.47 -20.67
CA VAL A 11 14.78 3.12 -19.44
C VAL A 11 15.62 2.11 -18.66
N PRO A 12 16.91 2.37 -18.37
CA PRO A 12 17.74 1.45 -17.62
C PRO A 12 17.20 1.24 -16.21
N VAL A 13 17.13 -0.02 -15.77
CA VAL A 13 16.69 -0.41 -14.43
C VAL A 13 17.90 -0.57 -13.52
N TYR A 14 17.89 0.11 -12.38
CA TYR A 14 18.98 0.06 -11.40
C TYR A 14 18.50 -0.63 -10.11
N PRO A 15 18.94 -1.86 -9.82
CA PRO A 15 18.57 -2.53 -8.58
C PRO A 15 19.25 -1.87 -7.38
N PRO A 16 18.59 -1.86 -6.20
CA PRO A 16 19.22 -1.40 -4.97
C PRO A 16 20.41 -2.30 -4.60
N PRO A 17 21.45 -1.76 -3.93
CA PRO A 17 22.54 -2.58 -3.41
C PRO A 17 22.04 -3.69 -2.47
N ALA A 18 22.70 -4.84 -2.49
CA ALA A 18 22.29 -6.01 -1.69
C ALA A 18 22.29 -5.72 -0.19
N GLU A 19 23.30 -4.98 0.31
CA GLU A 19 23.39 -4.63 1.72
C GLU A 19 22.22 -3.74 2.19
N PHE A 20 21.77 -2.82 1.34
CA PHE A 20 20.60 -1.99 1.63
C PHE A 20 19.33 -2.83 1.66
N SER A 21 19.14 -3.69 0.65
CA SER A 21 17.96 -4.55 0.53
C SER A 21 17.81 -5.51 1.71
N ALA A 22 18.93 -6.04 2.24
CA ALA A 22 18.92 -6.91 3.42
C ALA A 22 18.44 -6.24 4.72
N LYS A 23 18.46 -4.91 4.79
CA LYS A 23 18.04 -4.12 5.97
C LYS A 23 16.68 -3.43 5.78
N ALA A 24 16.09 -3.52 4.59
CA ALA A 24 14.83 -2.86 4.27
C ALA A 24 13.63 -3.62 4.86
N HIS A 25 12.53 -2.89 5.09
CA HIS A 25 11.26 -3.52 5.50
C HIS A 25 10.63 -4.39 4.41
N VAL A 26 11.01 -4.15 3.16
CA VAL A 26 10.65 -4.97 1.99
C VAL A 26 11.92 -5.09 1.16
N GLY A 27 12.52 -6.28 1.14
CA GLY A 27 13.86 -6.52 0.61
C GLY A 27 13.90 -6.90 -0.86
N SER A 28 12.75 -7.19 -1.48
CA SER A 28 12.68 -7.58 -2.88
C SER A 28 11.41 -7.10 -3.58
N LEU A 29 11.45 -7.06 -4.91
CA LEU A 29 10.28 -6.73 -5.72
C LEU A 29 9.17 -7.77 -5.58
N ASP A 30 9.53 -9.04 -5.40
CA ASP A 30 8.54 -10.12 -5.24
C ASP A 30 7.85 -10.06 -3.88
N GLU A 31 8.58 -9.71 -2.82
CA GLU A 31 7.99 -9.44 -1.51
C GLU A 31 7.03 -8.25 -1.56
N TYR A 32 7.42 -7.16 -2.23
CA TYR A 32 6.54 -6.02 -2.48
C TYR A 32 5.27 -6.44 -3.22
N ARG A 33 5.41 -7.21 -4.31
CA ARG A 33 4.27 -7.68 -5.11
C ARG A 33 3.34 -8.54 -4.28
N ALA A 34 3.86 -9.44 -3.44
CA ALA A 34 3.05 -10.27 -2.56
C ALA A 34 2.27 -9.43 -1.53
N LEU A 35 2.92 -8.46 -0.88
CA LEU A 35 2.27 -7.54 0.04
C LEU A 35 1.21 -6.69 -0.65
N TYR A 36 1.52 -6.15 -1.82
CA TYR A 36 0.60 -5.36 -2.63
C TYR A 36 -0.61 -6.18 -3.04
N GLN A 37 -0.39 -7.39 -3.58
CA GLN A 37 -1.47 -8.28 -3.99
C GLN A 37 -2.40 -8.60 -2.82
N ARG A 38 -1.84 -8.91 -1.64
CA ARG A 38 -2.65 -9.12 -0.43
C ARG A 38 -3.45 -7.88 -0.03
N SER A 39 -2.90 -6.68 -0.18
CA SER A 39 -3.61 -5.43 0.15
C SER A 39 -4.84 -5.16 -0.73
N ILE A 40 -4.87 -5.78 -1.91
CA ILE A 40 -5.97 -5.69 -2.88
C ILE A 40 -6.94 -6.86 -2.72
N ASP A 41 -6.43 -8.08 -2.57
CA ASP A 41 -7.24 -9.30 -2.51
C ASP A 41 -7.90 -9.52 -1.13
N ASP A 42 -7.20 -9.17 -0.05
CA ASP A 42 -7.70 -9.19 1.33
C ASP A 42 -7.47 -7.82 1.99
N PRO A 43 -8.21 -6.79 1.55
CA PRO A 43 -8.03 -5.44 2.08
C PRO A 43 -8.44 -5.35 3.55
N GLU A 44 -9.42 -6.14 4.00
CA GLU A 44 -9.88 -6.08 5.39
C GLU A 44 -8.84 -6.63 6.36
N GLY A 45 -8.28 -7.81 6.07
CA GLY A 45 -7.24 -8.41 6.88
C GLY A 45 -5.95 -7.59 6.82
N PHE A 46 -5.51 -7.20 5.62
CA PHE A 46 -4.27 -6.44 5.44
C PHE A 46 -4.31 -5.09 6.18
N TRP A 47 -5.33 -4.27 5.94
CA TRP A 47 -5.36 -2.93 6.53
C TRP A 47 -5.70 -2.94 8.01
N THR A 48 -6.43 -3.95 8.51
CA THR A 48 -6.58 -4.18 9.95
C THR A 48 -5.22 -4.41 10.61
N GLU A 49 -4.43 -5.34 10.07
CA GLU A 49 -3.10 -5.66 10.60
C GLU A 49 -2.14 -4.44 10.55
N GLN A 50 -2.17 -3.66 9.46
CA GLN A 50 -1.34 -2.46 9.37
C GLN A 50 -1.76 -1.39 10.39
N ALA A 51 -3.06 -1.19 10.59
CA ALA A 51 -3.58 -0.19 11.51
C ALA A 51 -3.38 -0.55 12.99
N GLU A 52 -3.33 -1.84 13.33
CA GLU A 52 -3.01 -2.32 14.68
C GLU A 52 -1.60 -1.95 15.16
N LYS A 53 -0.70 -1.55 14.24
CA LYS A 53 0.62 -1.03 14.58
C LYS A 53 0.56 0.35 15.26
N LEU A 54 -0.55 1.07 15.12
CA LEU A 54 -0.77 2.36 15.77
C LEU A 54 -1.36 2.17 17.17
N LYS A 55 -1.17 3.16 18.04
CA LYS A 55 -1.81 3.18 19.36
C LYS A 55 -3.22 3.77 19.26
N TRP A 56 -4.20 2.92 19.52
CA TRP A 56 -5.62 3.29 19.59
C TRP A 56 -6.06 3.37 21.05
N PHE A 57 -6.79 4.43 21.40
CA PHE A 57 -7.49 4.50 22.68
C PHE A 57 -8.78 3.69 22.63
N GLU A 58 -9.45 3.70 21.48
CA GLU A 58 -10.60 2.87 21.17
C GLU A 58 -10.41 2.28 19.77
N LYS A 59 -10.53 0.96 19.64
CA LYS A 59 -10.43 0.28 18.35
C LYS A 59 -11.71 0.54 17.54
N TRP A 60 -11.56 0.69 16.23
CA TRP A 60 -12.68 0.86 15.32
C TRP A 60 -13.59 -0.38 15.30
N ASN A 61 -14.86 -0.17 14.92
CA ASN A 61 -15.84 -1.25 14.72
C ASN A 61 -16.05 -1.58 13.23
N THR A 62 -15.89 -0.59 12.35
CA THR A 62 -15.96 -0.75 10.89
C THR A 62 -14.66 -0.27 10.28
N LEU A 63 -13.99 -1.12 9.50
CA LEU A 63 -12.71 -0.78 8.89
C LEU A 63 -12.84 0.32 7.84
N ARG A 64 -13.81 0.20 6.91
CA ARG A 64 -14.03 1.21 5.87
C ARG A 64 -15.45 1.17 5.32
N GLU A 65 -15.94 2.33 4.90
CA GLU A 65 -17.17 2.52 4.14
C GLU A 65 -16.88 3.53 3.01
N TRP A 66 -17.37 3.28 1.80
CA TRP A 66 -17.07 4.12 0.66
C TRP A 66 -18.23 4.19 -0.34
N ASP A 67 -18.42 5.37 -0.91
CA ASP A 67 -19.30 5.67 -2.04
C ASP A 67 -18.58 6.69 -2.94
N TYR A 68 -18.10 6.23 -4.09
CA TYR A 68 -17.37 7.07 -5.05
C TYR A 68 -18.25 8.07 -5.80
N HIS A 69 -19.56 7.82 -5.91
CA HIS A 69 -20.49 8.75 -6.56
C HIS A 69 -20.77 9.95 -5.67
N ARG A 70 -20.79 9.74 -4.35
CA ARG A 70 -20.97 10.78 -3.34
C ARG A 70 -19.67 11.37 -2.83
N ALA A 71 -18.52 10.85 -3.28
CA ALA A 71 -17.19 11.19 -2.76
C ALA A 71 -17.08 10.98 -1.22
N GLU A 72 -17.76 9.98 -0.70
CA GLU A 72 -17.74 9.63 0.73
C GLU A 72 -16.77 8.47 0.94
N ILE A 73 -15.66 8.71 1.63
CA ILE A 73 -14.67 7.67 1.96
C ILE A 73 -14.36 7.78 3.44
N ARG A 74 -14.64 6.73 4.20
CA ARG A 74 -14.43 6.66 5.64
C ARG A 74 -13.61 5.44 5.98
N TRP A 75 -12.67 5.60 6.91
CA TRP A 75 -11.80 4.55 7.41
C TRP A 75 -11.79 4.56 8.94
N PHE A 76 -11.65 3.37 9.55
CA PHE A 76 -11.54 3.14 10.99
C PHE A 76 -12.68 3.79 11.79
N LEU A 77 -13.92 3.60 11.36
CA LEU A 77 -15.08 4.23 11.99
C LEU A 77 -15.25 3.74 13.43
N GLY A 78 -15.54 4.68 14.34
CA GLY A 78 -15.59 4.43 15.78
C GLY A 78 -14.21 4.37 16.45
N GLY A 79 -13.12 4.33 15.68
CA GLY A 79 -11.77 4.34 16.23
C GLY A 79 -11.38 5.71 16.78
N LYS A 80 -10.62 5.72 17.88
CA LYS A 80 -10.09 6.95 18.49
C LYS A 80 -8.61 6.82 18.77
N LEU A 81 -7.84 7.81 18.32
CA LEU A 81 -6.41 7.97 18.57
C LEU A 81 -6.06 9.46 18.69
N ASN A 82 -4.84 9.75 19.11
CA ASN A 82 -4.26 11.09 19.05
C ASN A 82 -2.89 11.02 18.39
N ALA A 83 -2.63 11.88 17.40
CA ALA A 83 -1.42 11.85 16.61
C ALA A 83 -0.14 12.25 17.39
N CYS A 84 -0.28 13.00 18.49
CA CYS A 84 0.82 13.52 19.30
C CYS A 84 1.01 12.75 20.62
N TYR A 85 0.31 11.64 20.81
CA TYR A 85 0.40 10.81 22.01
C TYR A 85 1.55 9.80 21.90
#